data_AF-D7GVR2-F1
#
_entry.id   AF-D7GVR2-F1
#
_cell.length_a   1.000
_cell.length_b   1.000
_cell.length_c   1.000
_cell.angle_alpha   90.00
_cell.angle_beta   90.00
_cell.angle_gamma   90.00
#
_symmetry.space_group_name_H-M   'P 1'
#
loop_
_entity.id
_entity.type
_entity.pdbx_description
1 polymer ?
#
loop_
_entity_poly.entity_id
_entity_poly.type
_entity_poly.pdbx_seq_one_letter_code
_entity_poly.pdbx_strand_id
1 'polypeptide(L)'
;MQLLQAWKEFFDWNGNWKDLDKDHTYTYEKYKEISDKEHLKKIISMPVHYLMESGKGFFVKKDGFAISLRSEMKDLVRGTAFKEHMRDIIEYRVMDYYKRRYREKLN
;
A
#
# COMPACT_ATOMS: atom_id res chain seq x y z
N MET A 1 13.38 7.65 -3.07
CA MET A 1 12.74 8.33 -1.93
C MET A 1 11.21 8.44 -2.04
N GLN A 2 10.57 8.06 -3.16
CA GLN A 2 9.11 8.18 -3.35
C GLN A 2 8.27 7.23 -2.48
N LEU A 3 8.73 5.99 -2.25
CA LEU A 3 7.95 4.98 -1.53
C LEU A 3 7.83 5.28 -0.02
N LEU A 4 8.92 5.72 0.61
CA LEU A 4 8.92 6.14 2.02
C LEU A 4 8.04 7.38 2.23
N GLN A 5 8.09 8.33 1.29
CA GLN A 5 7.25 9.54 1.35
C GLN A 5 5.77 9.18 1.26
N ALA A 6 5.36 8.42 0.24
CA ALA A 6 3.96 7.98 0.08
C ALA A 6 3.47 7.15 1.28
N TRP A 7 4.33 6.30 1.83
CA TRP A 7 4.04 5.55 3.05
C TRP A 7 3.75 6.48 4.24
N LYS A 8 4.65 7.45 4.50
CA LYS A 8 4.48 8.38 5.63
C LYS A 8 3.26 9.28 5.44
N GLU A 9 3.02 9.80 4.25
CA GLU A 9 1.83 10.61 3.94
C GLU A 9 0.54 9.84 4.21
N PHE A 10 0.49 8.57 3.79
CA PHE A 10 -0.67 7.72 4.03
C PHE A 10 -0.92 7.48 5.52
N PHE A 11 0.11 7.13 6.30
CA PHE A 11 -0.05 6.81 7.73
C PHE A 11 -0.19 8.04 8.63
N ASP A 12 0.36 9.18 8.22
CA ASP A 12 0.14 10.47 8.90
C ASP A 12 -1.31 10.96 8.74
N TRP A 13 -2.03 10.50 7.72
CA TRP A 13 -3.37 10.96 7.43
C TRP A 13 -4.46 10.23 8.25
N ASN A 14 -5.38 11.00 8.82
CA ASN A 14 -6.65 10.56 9.44
C ASN A 14 -6.56 9.35 10.40
N GLY A 15 -5.47 9.23 11.15
CA GLY A 15 -5.30 8.16 12.14
C GLY A 15 -4.93 6.79 11.56
N ASN A 16 -4.59 6.70 10.27
CA ASN A 16 -4.17 5.47 9.61
C ASN A 16 -2.98 4.81 10.31
N TRP A 17 -2.11 5.57 10.98
CA TRP A 17 -1.01 5.05 11.78
C TRP A 17 -1.41 3.99 12.81
N LYS A 18 -2.67 3.97 13.25
CA LYS A 18 -3.19 2.93 14.15
C LYS A 18 -3.15 1.54 13.52
N ASP A 19 -3.32 1.46 12.20
CA ASP A 19 -3.29 0.19 11.47
C ASP A 19 -1.86 -0.39 11.35
N LEU A 20 -0.82 0.38 11.69
CA LEU A 20 0.56 -0.11 11.78
C LEU A 20 0.82 -0.94 13.03
N ASP A 21 -0.06 -0.82 14.02
CA ASP A 21 0.02 -1.54 15.27
C ASP A 21 -1.14 -2.51 15.41
N LYS A 22 -0.85 -3.78 15.12
CA LYS A 22 -1.83 -4.86 15.22
C LYS A 22 -2.40 -5.01 16.64
N ASP A 23 -1.64 -4.62 17.65
CA ASP A 23 -2.02 -4.73 19.05
C ASP A 23 -2.75 -3.47 19.55
N HIS A 24 -2.90 -2.44 18.71
CA HIS A 24 -3.63 -1.19 18.99
C HIS A 24 -3.14 -0.45 20.26
N THR A 25 -1.85 -0.56 20.58
CA THR A 25 -1.15 0.04 21.72
C THR A 25 -0.39 1.33 21.41
N TYR A 26 -0.19 1.65 20.13
CA TYR A 26 0.52 2.85 19.71
C TYR A 26 -0.21 4.11 20.15
N THR A 27 0.56 5.08 20.63
CA THR A 27 0.14 6.48 20.66
C THR A 27 0.66 7.19 19.41
N TYR A 28 0.13 8.37 19.11
CA TYR A 28 0.60 9.13 17.95
C TYR A 28 2.07 9.55 18.11
N GLU A 29 2.51 9.85 19.33
CA GLU A 29 3.89 10.20 19.67
C GLU A 29 4.82 9.02 19.37
N LYS A 30 4.47 7.81 19.84
CA LYS A 30 5.23 6.58 19.53
C LYS A 30 5.32 6.34 18.02
N TYR A 31 4.26 6.61 17.28
CA TYR A 31 4.28 6.50 15.83
C TYR A 31 5.24 7.52 15.20
N LYS A 32 5.27 8.77 15.67
CA LYS A 32 6.21 9.80 15.20
C LYS A 32 7.67 9.50 15.52
N GLU A 33 7.93 8.70 16.55
CA GLU A 33 9.28 8.25 16.91
C GLU A 33 9.81 7.10 16.03
N ILE A 34 8.97 6.51 15.17
CA ILE A 34 9.42 5.43 14.27
C ILE A 34 10.44 5.98 13.28
N SER A 35 11.65 5.42 13.35
CA SER A 35 12.72 5.80 12.42
C SER A 35 12.41 5.40 10.97
N ASP A 36 13.02 6.12 10.02
CA ASP A 36 12.94 5.80 8.59
C ASP A 36 13.36 4.36 8.28
N LYS A 37 14.36 3.85 9.00
CA LYS A 37 14.81 2.46 8.88
C LYS A 37 13.71 1.46 9.24
N GLU A 38 12.96 1.73 10.31
CA GLU A 38 11.85 0.87 10.73
C GLU A 38 10.66 0.99 9.78
N HIS A 39 10.36 2.18 9.27
CA HIS A 39 9.37 2.34 8.20
C HIS A 39 9.74 1.54 6.95
N LEU A 40 11.01 1.61 6.51
CA LEU A 40 11.48 0.86 5.36
C LEU A 40 11.34 -0.65 5.56
N LYS A 41 11.66 -1.18 6.75
CA LYS A 41 11.42 -2.60 7.07
C LYS A 41 9.94 -2.97 6.93
N LYS A 42 9.04 -2.15 7.48
CA LYS A 42 7.58 -2.37 7.39
C LYS A 42 7.08 -2.30 5.95
N ILE A 43 7.57 -1.35 5.14
CA ILE A 43 7.24 -1.24 3.71
C ILE A 43 7.59 -2.54 2.97
N ILE A 44 8.78 -3.10 3.24
CA ILE A 44 9.24 -4.34 2.59
C ILE A 44 8.43 -5.56 3.06
N SER A 45 8.17 -5.67 4.37
CA SER A 45 7.47 -6.82 4.95
C SER A 45 5.95 -6.80 4.77
N MET A 46 5.35 -5.64 4.47
CA MET A 46 3.91 -5.50 4.29
C MET A 46 3.53 -5.25 2.82
N PRO A 47 3.38 -4.01 2.31
CA PRO A 47 2.80 -3.80 0.99
C PRO A 47 3.65 -4.43 -0.10
N VAL A 48 4.99 -4.37 -0.03
CA VAL A 48 5.85 -4.98 -1.06
C VAL A 48 5.72 -6.50 -1.04
N HIS A 49 5.79 -7.12 0.13
CA HIS A 49 5.60 -8.58 0.29
C HIS A 49 4.25 -9.03 -0.28
N TYR A 50 3.15 -8.41 0.14
CA TYR A 50 1.82 -8.79 -0.34
C TYR A 50 1.61 -8.49 -1.83
N LEU A 51 2.19 -7.42 -2.37
CA LEU A 51 2.16 -7.16 -3.81
C LEU A 51 2.92 -8.24 -4.60
N MET A 52 4.09 -8.65 -4.11
CA MET A 52 4.88 -9.72 -4.70
C MET A 52 4.18 -11.09 -4.67
N GLU A 53 3.35 -11.33 -3.64
CA GLU A 53 2.50 -12.53 -3.55
C GLU A 53 1.19 -12.39 -4.35
N SER A 54 0.74 -11.16 -4.61
CA SER A 54 -0.50 -10.89 -5.34
C SER A 54 -0.33 -11.18 -6.84
N GLY A 55 -0.84 -12.34 -7.24
CA GLY A 55 -0.85 -12.77 -8.64
C GLY A 55 0.49 -13.34 -9.09
N LYS A 56 0.45 -14.50 -9.76
CA LYS A 56 1.66 -15.13 -10.31
C LYS A 56 2.23 -14.26 -11.44
N GLY A 57 3.14 -13.35 -11.06
CA GLY A 57 3.98 -12.63 -12.01
C GLY A 57 3.51 -11.25 -12.44
N PHE A 58 2.71 -10.50 -11.68
CA PHE A 58 2.52 -9.08 -12.05
C PHE A 58 3.69 -8.20 -11.57
N PHE A 59 4.11 -8.45 -10.33
CA PHE A 59 5.24 -7.80 -9.70
C PHE A 59 6.46 -8.73 -9.65
N VAL A 60 7.65 -8.16 -9.82
CA VAL A 60 8.93 -8.87 -9.84
C VAL A 60 10.00 -8.13 -9.04
N LYS A 61 10.98 -8.89 -8.54
CA LYS A 61 12.19 -8.33 -7.97
C LYS A 61 13.06 -7.73 -9.08
N LYS A 62 13.70 -6.60 -8.78
CA LYS A 62 14.66 -5.93 -9.67
C LYS A 62 15.72 -5.24 -8.84
N ASP A 63 16.98 -5.45 -9.17
CA ASP A 63 18.09 -4.87 -8.43
C ASP A 63 18.03 -3.34 -8.40
N GLY A 64 18.26 -2.77 -7.22
CA GLY A 64 18.14 -1.33 -6.98
C GLY A 64 16.70 -0.83 -6.77
N PHE A 65 15.70 -1.69 -6.80
CA PHE A 65 14.28 -1.33 -6.57
C PHE A 65 13.63 -2.23 -5.52
N ALA A 66 12.70 -1.68 -4.74
CA ALA A 66 11.92 -2.47 -3.78
C ALA A 66 10.98 -3.48 -4.48
N ILE A 67 10.43 -3.07 -5.62
CA ILE A 67 9.50 -3.85 -6.46
C ILE A 67 9.50 -3.25 -7.87
N SER A 68 9.22 -4.07 -8.88
CA SER A 68 9.03 -3.64 -10.26
C SER A 68 7.81 -4.33 -10.87
N LEU A 69 7.22 -3.70 -11.88
CA LEU A 69 6.31 -4.40 -12.79
C LEU A 69 7.13 -5.28 -13.74
N ARG A 70 6.50 -6.33 -14.28
CA ARG A 70 7.06 -7.10 -15.39
C ARG A 70 7.30 -6.23 -16.62
N SER A 71 8.33 -6.58 -17.39
CA SER A 71 8.76 -5.85 -18.58
C SER A 71 7.67 -5.69 -19.63
N GLU A 72 6.84 -6.71 -19.79
CA GLU A 72 5.73 -6.82 -20.74
C GLU A 72 4.65 -5.78 -20.45
N MET A 73 4.55 -5.32 -19.20
CA MET A 73 3.60 -4.29 -18.80
C MET A 73 4.03 -2.88 -19.18
N LYS A 74 5.29 -2.67 -19.59
CA LYS A 74 5.90 -1.33 -19.77
C LYS A 74 5.10 -0.43 -20.70
N ASP A 75 4.59 -0.96 -21.82
CA ASP A 75 3.80 -0.18 -22.76
C ASP A 75 2.31 -0.18 -22.41
N LEU A 76 1.81 -1.27 -21.83
CA LEU A 76 0.42 -1.38 -21.37
C LEU A 76 0.09 -0.31 -20.31
N VAL A 77 0.97 -0.09 -19.33
CA VAL A 77 0.74 0.90 -18.27
C VAL A 77 0.77 2.36 -18.76
N ARG A 78 1.26 2.60 -19.98
CA ARG A 78 1.26 3.93 -20.59
C ARG A 78 -0.06 4.26 -21.26
N GLY A 79 -0.81 3.25 -21.69
CA GLY A 79 -2.13 3.39 -22.33
C GLY A 79 -3.14 4.06 -21.41
N THR A 80 -3.92 5.00 -21.95
CA THR A 80 -4.94 5.76 -21.21
C THR A 80 -6.03 4.84 -20.68
N ALA A 81 -6.57 3.96 -21.53
CA ALA A 81 -7.59 2.99 -21.14
C ALA A 81 -7.15 2.09 -19.97
N PHE A 82 -5.88 1.64 -19.98
CA PHE A 82 -5.36 0.85 -18.86
C PHE A 82 -5.34 1.65 -17.55
N LYS A 83 -4.89 2.91 -17.59
CA LYS A 83 -4.86 3.79 -16.41
C LYS A 83 -6.26 4.06 -15.87
N GLU A 84 -7.22 4.33 -16.75
CA GLU A 84 -8.62 4.57 -16.40
C GLU A 84 -9.23 3.33 -15.77
N HIS A 85 -9.12 2.16 -16.41
CA HIS A 85 -9.65 0.92 -15.85
C HIS A 85 -8.98 0.54 -14.52
N MET A 86 -7.66 0.71 -14.40
CA MET A 86 -6.97 0.46 -13.12
C MET A 86 -7.45 1.40 -12.02
N ARG A 87 -7.67 2.67 -12.35
CA ARG A 87 -8.24 3.64 -11.42
C ARG A 87 -9.63 3.21 -10.97
N ASP A 88 -10.52 2.88 -11.91
CA ASP A 88 -11.90 2.47 -11.60
C ASP A 88 -11.93 1.23 -10.71
N ILE A 89 -11.07 0.25 -10.97
CA ILE A 89 -10.95 -0.96 -10.14
C ILE A 89 -10.50 -0.60 -8.72
N ILE A 90 -9.52 0.28 -8.57
CA ILE A 90 -9.02 0.72 -7.25
C ILE A 90 -10.12 1.47 -6.51
N GLU A 91 -10.78 2.43 -7.15
CA GLU A 91 -11.87 3.23 -6.56
C GLU A 91 -13.02 2.33 -6.10
N TYR A 92 -13.45 1.38 -6.94
CA TYR A 92 -14.47 0.40 -6.59
C TYR A 92 -14.07 -0.46 -5.39
N ARG A 93 -12.83 -0.99 -5.38
CA ARG A 93 -12.33 -1.82 -4.25
C ARG A 93 -12.26 -1.04 -2.95
N VAL A 94 -11.87 0.24 -3.00
CA VAL A 94 -11.86 1.14 -1.84
C VAL A 94 -13.28 1.34 -1.31
N MET A 95 -14.24 1.65 -2.19
CA MET A 95 -15.64 1.79 -1.80
C MET A 95 -16.22 0.52 -1.17
N ASP A 96 -15.98 -0.64 -1.78
CA ASP A 96 -16.44 -1.93 -1.26
C ASP A 96 -15.83 -2.25 0.12
N TYR A 97 -14.53 -2.03 0.30
CA TYR A 97 -13.85 -2.22 1.58
C TYR A 97 -14.51 -1.42 2.70
N TYR A 98 -14.70 -0.11 2.50
CA TYR A 98 -15.33 0.74 3.52
C TYR A 98 -16.79 0.35 3.76
N LYS A 99 -17.55 0.04 2.70
CA LYS A 99 -18.93 -0.44 2.82
C LYS A 99 -19.03 -1.68 3.71
N ARG A 100 -18.14 -2.67 3.53
CA ARG A 100 -18.09 -3.88 4.36
C ARG A 100 -17.72 -3.56 5.80
N ARG A 101 -16.67 -2.75 6.01
CA ARG A 101 -16.22 -2.32 7.34
C ARG A 101 -17.30 -1.60 8.14
N TYR A 102 -18.11 -0.74 7.51
CA TYR A 102 -19.21 -0.07 8.20
C TYR A 102 -20.36 -1.01 8.53
N ARG A 103 -20.68 -1.96 7.66
CA ARG A 103 -21.71 -2.98 7.93
C ARG A 103 -21.32 -3.89 9.09
N GLU A 104 -20.06 -4.31 9.15
CA GLU A 104 -19.54 -5.14 10.25
C GLU A 104 -19.55 -4.42 11.60
N LYS A 105 -19.43 -3.08 11.63
CA LYS A 105 -19.52 -2.28 12.86
C LYS A 105 -20.94 -2.05 13.37
N LEU A 106 -21.95 -2.25 12.52
CA LEU A 106 -23.37 -2.07 12.86
C LEU A 106 -24.00 -3.36 13.39
N ASN A 107 -23.31 -4.50 13.22
CA ASN A 107 -23.71 -5.82 13.68
C ASN A 107 -22.92 -6.20 14.94
#